data_AF-A0A8S3JEV6-F1
#
_entry.id   AF-A0A8S3JEV6-F1
#
_cell.length_a   1.000
_cell.length_b   1.000
_cell.length_c   1.000
_cell.angle_alpha   90.00
_cell.angle_beta   90.00
_cell.angle_gamma   90.00
#
_symmetry.space_group_name_H-M   'P 1'
#
loop_
_entity.id
_entity.type
_entity.pdbx_description
1 polymer ?
#
loop_
_entity_poly.entity_id
_entity_poly.type
_entity_poly.pdbx_seq_one_letter_code
_entity_poly.pdbx_strand_id
1 'polypeptide(L)'
;YPGNNSGSEFQASGAYIFRPISSDPEPVSSKRSITCVKGQNFQSAIILFNNWASQEISLYDDAKMVEVEWTVGPIPVYDNIGKEIILRYDTDIQSDSKFYTDANGREVLERIRDYRPTWNYSKVEPVSGNYYPINSRIWIKDSNRQLTVLT
;
A
#
# COMPACT_ATOMS: atom_id res chain seq x y z
N TYR A 1 -12.53 -18.42 -8.58
CA TYR A 1 -13.51 -19.04 -7.67
C TYR A 1 -13.16 -18.62 -6.25
N PRO A 2 -14.13 -18.18 -5.43
CA PRO A 2 -13.87 -17.99 -4.00
C PRO A 2 -13.38 -19.32 -3.43
N GLY A 3 -12.23 -19.30 -2.76
CA GLY A 3 -11.72 -20.47 -2.06
C GLY A 3 -12.75 -20.94 -1.02
N ASN A 4 -12.85 -22.23 -0.79
CA ASN A 4 -13.76 -22.81 0.21
C ASN A 4 -13.01 -23.32 1.45
N ASN A 5 -11.68 -23.12 1.50
CA ASN A 5 -10.79 -23.59 2.56
C ASN A 5 -10.79 -25.11 2.79
N SER A 6 -11.20 -25.92 1.81
CA SER A 6 -11.19 -27.39 1.92
C SER A 6 -9.79 -28.01 1.78
N GLY A 7 -8.80 -27.21 1.38
CA GLY A 7 -7.42 -27.61 1.16
C GLY A 7 -6.55 -26.39 0.82
N SER A 8 -5.23 -26.58 0.76
CA SER A 8 -4.26 -25.51 0.48
C SER A 8 -4.52 -24.79 -0.85
N GLU A 9 -4.87 -25.53 -1.89
CA GLU A 9 -5.17 -25.02 -3.21
C GLU A 9 -6.48 -24.21 -3.23
N PHE A 10 -7.41 -24.53 -2.33
CA PHE A 10 -8.70 -23.86 -2.18
C PHE A 10 -8.73 -22.82 -1.06
N GLN A 11 -7.57 -22.41 -0.54
CA GLN A 11 -7.46 -21.36 0.48
C GLN A 11 -8.04 -20.03 -0.04
N ALA A 12 -8.96 -19.42 0.70
CA ALA A 12 -9.49 -18.09 0.40
C ALA A 12 -8.73 -16.99 1.16
N SER A 13 -8.76 -15.76 0.63
CA SER A 13 -8.49 -14.56 1.41
C SER A 13 -9.55 -14.38 2.51
N GLY A 14 -9.20 -13.75 3.62
CA GLY A 14 -10.11 -13.48 4.73
C GLY A 14 -9.44 -12.67 5.84
N ALA A 15 -10.03 -12.70 7.05
CA ALA A 15 -9.57 -11.87 8.17
C ALA A 15 -8.10 -12.07 8.56
N TYR A 16 -7.52 -13.23 8.26
CA TYR A 16 -6.15 -13.59 8.64
C TYR A 16 -5.21 -13.82 7.46
N ILE A 17 -5.76 -14.31 6.34
CA ILE A 17 -4.98 -14.73 5.17
C ILE A 17 -5.23 -13.72 4.07
N PHE A 18 -4.15 -13.12 3.58
CA PHE A 18 -4.14 -12.36 2.35
C PHE A 18 -3.64 -13.27 1.23
N ARG A 19 -4.51 -13.56 0.25
CA ARG A 19 -4.22 -14.40 -0.91
C ARG A 19 -4.84 -13.76 -2.16
N PRO A 20 -4.15 -12.80 -2.78
CA PRO A 20 -4.67 -12.13 -3.96
C PRO A 20 -4.71 -13.09 -5.15
N ILE A 21 -5.73 -12.94 -6.01
CA ILE A 21 -5.89 -13.77 -7.22
C ILE A 21 -4.81 -13.45 -8.27
N SER A 22 -4.35 -12.19 -8.31
CA SER A 22 -3.34 -11.68 -9.24
C SER A 22 -2.20 -11.04 -8.46
N SER A 23 -0.99 -11.09 -9.04
CA SER A 23 0.14 -10.33 -8.49
C SER A 23 0.06 -8.84 -8.80
N ASP A 24 -0.62 -8.48 -9.89
CA ASP A 24 -0.80 -7.11 -10.33
C ASP A 24 -2.16 -6.57 -9.84
N PRO A 25 -2.18 -5.49 -9.06
CA PRO A 25 -3.42 -4.86 -8.62
C PRO A 25 -4.05 -4.04 -9.75
N GLU A 26 -5.38 -3.97 -9.75
CA GLU A 26 -6.15 -3.14 -10.67
C GLU A 26 -6.34 -1.71 -10.11
N PRO A 27 -6.29 -0.67 -10.95
CA PRO A 27 -6.57 0.69 -10.51
C PRO A 27 -8.03 0.82 -10.05
N VAL A 28 -8.25 1.50 -8.92
CA VAL A 28 -9.61 1.74 -8.36
C VAL A 28 -10.55 2.51 -9.30
N SER A 29 -9.98 3.23 -10.27
CA SER A 29 -10.71 3.87 -11.36
C SER A 29 -9.77 4.17 -12.53
N SER A 30 -10.29 4.10 -13.76
CA SER A 30 -9.58 4.56 -14.97
C SER A 30 -9.67 6.07 -15.18
N LYS A 31 -10.58 6.74 -14.47
CA LYS A 31 -10.79 8.19 -14.52
C LYS A 31 -10.68 8.78 -13.13
N ARG A 32 -10.28 10.05 -13.05
CA ARG A 32 -10.28 10.82 -11.82
C ARG A 32 -10.58 12.27 -12.14
N SER A 33 -11.29 12.95 -11.25
CA SER A 33 -11.34 14.41 -11.25
C SER A 33 -10.38 14.94 -10.20
N ILE A 34 -9.80 16.10 -10.48
CA ILE A 34 -8.85 16.77 -9.59
C ILE A 34 -9.34 18.20 -9.40
N THR A 35 -9.44 18.63 -8.14
CA THR A 35 -9.73 20.01 -7.76
C THR A 35 -8.61 20.51 -6.88
N CYS A 36 -7.97 21.61 -7.28
CA CYS A 36 -6.91 22.24 -6.49
C CYS A 36 -7.50 23.39 -5.68
N VAL A 37 -7.20 23.42 -4.39
CA VAL A 37 -7.61 24.46 -3.46
C VAL A 37 -6.36 25.14 -2.91
N LYS A 38 -6.36 26.47 -2.90
CA LYS A 38 -5.30 27.27 -2.27
C LYS A 38 -5.90 28.03 -1.10
N GLY A 39 -5.49 27.67 0.11
CA GLY A 39 -5.81 28.38 1.33
C GLY A 39 -4.78 29.47 1.65
N GLN A 40 -4.90 30.05 2.84
CA GLN A 40 -3.97 31.07 3.31
C GLN A 40 -2.58 30.51 3.62
N ASN A 41 -2.51 29.29 4.17
CA ASN A 41 -1.29 28.64 4.65
C ASN A 41 -1.14 27.19 4.16
N PHE A 42 -1.89 26.82 3.12
CA PHE A 42 -1.84 25.47 2.54
C PHE A 42 -2.29 25.45 1.08
N GLN A 43 -1.91 24.39 0.38
CA GLN A 43 -2.40 24.03 -0.95
C GLN A 43 -2.77 22.56 -0.96
N SER A 44 -3.96 22.24 -1.47
CA SER A 44 -4.46 20.86 -1.55
C SER A 44 -4.86 20.50 -2.96
N ALA A 45 -4.62 19.23 -3.33
CA ALA A 45 -5.19 18.59 -4.50
C ALA A 45 -6.17 17.50 -4.03
N ILE A 46 -7.47 17.74 -4.26
CA ILE A 46 -8.53 16.78 -3.97
C ILE A 46 -8.76 15.94 -5.23
N ILE A 47 -8.57 14.64 -5.11
CA ILE A 47 -8.67 13.65 -6.17
C ILE A 47 -9.87 12.75 -5.87
N LEU A 48 -10.88 12.78 -6.75
CA LEU A 48 -12.00 11.84 -6.70
C LEU A 48 -11.78 10.76 -7.75
N PHE A 49 -11.60 9.51 -7.31
CA PHE A 49 -11.45 8.38 -8.23
C PHE A 49 -12.81 7.86 -8.69
N ASN A 50 -13.75 7.73 -7.75
CA ASN A 50 -15.12 7.28 -7.98
C ASN A 50 -15.99 7.70 -6.76
N ASN A 51 -17.22 7.18 -6.66
CA ASN A 51 -18.15 7.52 -5.58
C ASN A 51 -17.85 6.89 -4.20
N TRP A 52 -16.84 6.03 -4.09
CA TRP A 52 -16.46 5.36 -2.84
C TRP A 52 -14.98 5.51 -2.49
N ALA A 53 -14.18 6.19 -3.32
CA ALA A 53 -12.75 6.39 -3.11
C ALA A 53 -12.30 7.80 -3.52
N SER A 54 -11.68 8.50 -2.58
CA SER A 54 -11.05 9.81 -2.78
C SER A 54 -9.73 9.92 -2.02
N GLN A 55 -8.91 10.87 -2.44
CA GLN A 55 -7.64 11.22 -1.81
C GLN A 55 -7.48 12.73 -1.79
N GLU A 56 -6.95 13.28 -0.71
CA GLU A 56 -6.51 14.67 -0.63
C GLU A 56 -5.01 14.69 -0.37
N ILE A 57 -4.28 15.47 -1.17
CA ILE A 57 -2.84 15.67 -1.03
C ILE A 57 -2.62 17.13 -0.64
N SER A 58 -2.15 17.36 0.58
CA SER A 58 -2.04 18.69 1.19
C SER A 58 -0.58 19.04 1.47
N LEU A 59 -0.19 20.26 1.12
CA LEU A 59 1.09 20.87 1.46
C LEU A 59 0.83 22.14 2.27
N TYR A 60 1.27 22.14 3.52
CA TYR A 60 1.22 23.30 4.40
C TYR A 60 2.51 24.12 4.28
N ASP A 61 2.41 25.42 4.54
CA ASP A 61 3.58 26.30 4.62
C ASP A 61 4.55 25.79 5.70
N ASP A 62 5.85 25.82 5.39
CA ASP A 62 6.95 25.34 6.23
C ASP A 62 6.89 23.85 6.65
N ALA A 63 5.98 23.05 6.08
CA ALA A 63 5.90 21.63 6.36
C ALA A 63 7.08 20.87 5.76
N LYS A 64 7.61 19.91 6.53
CA LYS A 64 8.69 19.01 6.09
C LYS A 64 8.20 17.79 5.32
N MET A 65 6.88 17.61 5.23
CA MET A 65 6.23 16.45 4.65
C MET A 65 4.95 16.87 3.94
N VAL A 66 4.52 16.02 3.01
CA VAL A 66 3.22 16.12 2.33
C VAL A 66 2.24 15.26 3.12
N GLU A 67 1.08 15.81 3.42
CA GLU A 67 -0.01 15.07 4.03
C GLU A 67 -0.86 14.42 2.94
N VAL A 68 -1.20 13.15 3.13
CA VAL A 68 -2.02 12.40 2.20
C VAL A 68 -3.16 11.76 2.99
N GLU A 69 -4.35 12.31 2.85
CA GLU A 69 -5.58 11.75 3.40
C GLU A 69 -6.26 10.90 2.33
N TRP A 70 -6.83 9.75 2.72
CA TRP A 70 -7.63 8.92 1.84
C TRP A 70 -8.95 8.56 2.50
N THR A 71 -10.02 8.60 1.72
CA THR A 71 -11.34 8.08 2.12
C THR A 71 -11.67 6.91 1.21
N VAL A 72 -11.94 5.75 1.82
CA VAL A 72 -12.31 4.52 1.11
C VAL A 72 -13.53 3.93 1.79
N GLY A 73 -14.67 3.91 1.10
CA GLY A 73 -15.86 3.20 1.53
C GLY A 73 -17.17 3.85 1.08
N PRO A 74 -18.26 3.07 1.06
CA PRO A 74 -18.29 1.61 1.21
C PRO A 74 -17.70 0.89 -0.02
N ILE A 75 -16.85 -0.12 0.20
CA ILE A 75 -16.22 -0.87 -0.90
C ILE A 75 -17.30 -1.66 -1.66
N PRO A 76 -17.41 -1.50 -2.99
CA PRO A 76 -18.43 -2.20 -3.77
C PRO A 76 -18.14 -3.70 -3.83
N VAL A 77 -19.09 -4.52 -3.40
CA VAL A 77 -19.00 -6.00 -3.40
C VAL A 77 -20.21 -6.67 -4.05
N TYR A 78 -21.07 -5.90 -4.73
CA TYR A 78 -22.26 -6.41 -5.44
C TYR A 78 -21.92 -7.33 -6.62
N ASP A 79 -20.67 -7.31 -7.08
CA ASP A 79 -20.11 -8.24 -8.06
C ASP A 79 -19.67 -9.59 -7.46
N ASN A 80 -19.83 -9.77 -6.14
CA ASN A 80 -19.34 -10.90 -5.36
C ASN A 80 -17.81 -11.08 -5.39
N ILE A 81 -17.07 -9.99 -5.61
CA ILE A 81 -15.60 -9.98 -5.61
C ILE A 81 -15.13 -9.17 -4.39
N GLY A 82 -14.47 -9.85 -3.45
CA GLY A 82 -13.75 -9.21 -2.34
C GLY A 82 -12.58 -8.37 -2.86
N LYS A 83 -12.38 -7.18 -2.29
CA LYS A 83 -11.37 -6.22 -2.74
C LYS A 83 -10.51 -5.78 -1.56
N GLU A 84 -9.20 -5.87 -1.72
CA GLU A 84 -8.20 -5.40 -0.77
C GLU A 84 -7.54 -4.15 -1.37
N ILE A 85 -7.89 -2.97 -0.84
CA ILE A 85 -7.48 -1.68 -1.40
C ILE A 85 -6.10 -1.29 -0.87
N ILE A 86 -5.22 -0.85 -1.76
CA ILE A 86 -3.86 -0.41 -1.43
C ILE A 86 -3.61 1.00 -1.96
N LEU A 87 -2.71 1.72 -1.29
CA LEU A 87 -2.08 2.92 -1.81
C LEU A 87 -0.65 2.57 -2.23
N ARG A 88 -0.33 2.72 -3.51
CA ARG A 88 0.99 2.39 -4.08
C ARG A 88 1.70 3.65 -4.57
N TYR A 89 2.93 3.84 -4.11
CA TYR A 89 3.84 4.86 -4.61
C TYR A 89 4.90 4.20 -5.48
N ASP A 90 5.01 4.67 -6.71
CA ASP A 90 6.02 4.23 -7.67
C ASP A 90 7.07 5.35 -7.85
N THR A 91 8.36 4.97 -7.80
CA THR A 91 9.49 5.90 -7.87
C THR A 91 10.67 5.23 -8.58
N ASP A 92 11.59 6.05 -9.09
CA ASP A 92 12.86 5.66 -9.69
C ASP A 92 13.99 5.38 -8.67
N ILE A 93 13.70 5.39 -7.36
CA ILE A 93 14.65 5.00 -6.31
C ILE A 93 15.10 3.55 -6.52
N GLN A 94 16.41 3.37 -6.67
CA GLN A 94 17.03 2.05 -6.82
C GLN A 94 17.23 1.40 -5.45
N SER A 95 16.18 0.77 -4.92
CA SER A 95 16.20 0.21 -3.56
C SER A 95 16.85 -1.16 -3.44
N ASP A 96 17.30 -1.76 -4.55
CA ASP A 96 17.86 -3.12 -4.58
C ASP A 96 16.97 -4.19 -3.92
N SER A 97 15.66 -4.07 -4.12
CA SER A 97 14.62 -4.92 -3.50
C SER A 97 14.56 -4.85 -1.97
N LYS A 98 15.22 -3.85 -1.36
CA LYS A 98 15.21 -3.60 0.08
C LYS A 98 14.17 -2.56 0.46
N PHE A 99 13.56 -2.78 1.60
CA PHE A 99 12.68 -1.82 2.26
C PHE A 99 12.79 -2.01 3.77
N TYR A 100 12.32 -1.02 4.53
CA TYR A 100 12.52 -1.00 5.98
C TYR A 100 11.19 -0.71 6.64
N THR A 101 10.83 -1.53 7.63
CA THR A 101 9.59 -1.39 8.40
C THR A 101 9.94 -1.30 9.88
N ASP A 102 9.13 -0.58 10.65
CA ASP A 102 9.25 -0.62 12.09
C ASP A 102 8.76 -1.96 12.69
N ALA A 103 9.17 -2.23 13.93
CA ALA A 103 8.64 -3.27 14.78
C ALA A 103 7.96 -2.62 15.99
N ASN A 104 6.62 -2.60 15.98
CA ASN A 104 5.79 -1.97 17.03
C ASN A 104 6.17 -0.50 17.29
N GLY A 105 6.49 0.26 16.25
CA GLY A 105 6.85 1.68 16.32
C GLY A 105 8.26 1.98 16.86
N ARG A 106 9.09 0.94 17.11
CA ARG A 106 10.41 1.09 17.75
C ARG A 106 11.56 0.82 16.79
N GLU A 107 12.10 -0.39 16.86
CA GLU A 107 13.24 -0.81 16.06
C GLU A 107 12.85 -0.92 14.59
N VAL A 108 13.85 -0.88 13.72
CA VAL A 108 13.67 -0.92 12.28
C VAL A 108 14.32 -2.19 11.77
N LEU A 109 13.58 -2.91 10.93
CA LEU A 109 14.05 -4.16 10.32
C LEU A 109 14.21 -3.98 8.81
N GLU A 110 15.36 -4.36 8.28
CA GLU A 110 15.56 -4.50 6.83
C GLU A 110 14.76 -5.72 6.33
N ARG A 111 14.01 -5.50 5.26
CA ARG A 111 13.25 -6.51 4.54
C ARG A 111 13.77 -6.58 3.11
N ILE A 112 13.92 -7.79 2.59
CA ILE A 112 14.32 -8.04 1.20
C ILE A 112 13.20 -8.84 0.54
N ARG A 113 12.72 -8.36 -0.61
CA ARG A 113 11.68 -9.06 -1.38
C ARG A 113 12.12 -10.47 -1.72
N ASP A 114 11.22 -11.44 -1.52
CA ASP A 114 11.41 -12.87 -1.79
C ASP A 114 12.58 -13.52 -1.02
N TYR A 115 12.90 -13.01 0.18
CA TYR A 115 14.03 -13.49 0.97
C TYR A 115 13.65 -13.77 2.44
N ARG A 116 14.35 -14.74 3.05
CA ARG A 116 14.28 -15.03 4.49
C ARG A 116 15.70 -15.21 5.04
N PRO A 117 16.03 -14.60 6.20
CA PRO A 117 17.38 -14.69 6.76
C PRO A 117 17.73 -16.05 7.37
N THR A 118 16.72 -16.85 7.72
CA THR A 118 16.89 -18.05 8.55
C THR A 118 16.65 -19.38 7.81
N TRP A 119 16.10 -19.36 6.60
CA TRP A 119 15.92 -20.55 5.78
C TRP A 119 15.86 -20.22 4.28
N ASN A 120 16.01 -21.23 3.42
CA ASN A 120 15.86 -21.06 1.98
C ASN A 120 14.37 -20.90 1.62
N TYR A 121 14.00 -19.72 1.13
CA TYR A 121 12.60 -19.38 0.85
C TYR A 121 12.17 -19.85 -0.54
N SER A 122 11.12 -20.65 -0.59
CA SER A 122 10.41 -20.96 -1.83
C SER A 122 9.30 -19.94 -2.05
N LYS A 123 9.31 -19.28 -3.21
CA LYS A 123 8.36 -18.23 -3.57
C LYS A 123 7.01 -18.84 -3.98
N VAL A 124 6.18 -19.17 -2.98
CA VAL A 124 4.83 -19.74 -3.20
C VAL A 124 3.80 -18.64 -3.47
N GLU A 125 3.83 -17.55 -2.70
CA GLU A 125 2.91 -16.42 -2.83
C GLU A 125 3.72 -15.12 -3.01
N PRO A 126 3.82 -14.58 -4.24
CA PRO A 126 4.77 -13.51 -4.60
C PRO A 126 4.40 -12.14 -4.00
N VAL A 127 3.12 -11.92 -3.68
CA VAL A 127 2.65 -10.66 -3.08
C VAL A 127 2.53 -10.81 -1.58
N SER A 128 1.66 -11.69 -1.09
CA SER A 128 1.36 -11.80 0.34
C SER A 128 2.56 -12.28 1.16
N GLY A 129 3.46 -13.09 0.58
CA GLY A 129 4.72 -13.48 1.21
C GLY A 129 5.70 -12.32 1.46
N ASN A 130 5.45 -11.14 0.90
CA ASN A 130 6.27 -9.94 1.07
C ASN A 130 5.56 -8.82 1.86
N TYR A 131 4.36 -9.07 2.41
CA TYR A 131 3.71 -8.14 3.32
C TYR A 131 4.27 -8.27 4.75
N TYR A 132 4.51 -7.13 5.39
CA TYR A 132 4.97 -7.02 6.77
C TYR A 132 4.13 -5.96 7.50
N PRO A 133 3.91 -6.11 8.82
CA PRO A 133 3.22 -5.10 9.59
C PRO A 133 4.00 -3.79 9.60
N ILE A 134 3.29 -2.67 9.47
CA ILE A 134 3.80 -1.31 9.56
C ILE A 134 2.91 -0.61 10.60
N ASN A 135 3.48 -0.25 11.75
CA ASN A 135 2.72 0.44 12.80
C ASN A 135 2.92 1.95 12.78
N SER A 136 4.03 2.43 12.20
CA SER A 136 4.36 3.86 12.18
C SER A 136 5.01 4.32 10.89
N ARG A 137 5.87 3.50 10.26
CA ARG A 137 6.68 3.94 9.13
C ARG A 137 7.21 2.81 8.27
N ILE A 138 7.30 3.10 6.98
CA ILE A 138 8.02 2.32 5.98
C ILE A 138 8.84 3.25 5.10
N TRP A 139 10.00 2.78 4.62
CA TRP A 139 10.72 3.51 3.58
C TRP A 139 11.50 2.60 2.65
N ILE A 140 11.86 3.21 1.51
CA ILE A 140 12.85 2.74 0.56
C ILE A 140 13.89 3.85 0.35
N LYS A 141 15.12 3.46 0.00
CA LYS A 141 16.19 4.41 -0.27
C LYS A 141 17.18 3.88 -1.29
N ASP A 142 17.85 4.80 -1.97
CA ASP A 142 19.07 4.55 -2.74
C ASP A 142 20.26 5.25 -2.05
N SER A 143 21.38 5.45 -2.73
CA SER A 143 22.54 6.15 -2.16
C SER A 143 22.33 7.64 -1.89
N ASN A 144 21.32 8.26 -2.50
CA ASN A 144 21.12 9.71 -2.52
C ASN A 144 19.77 10.15 -1.92
N ARG A 145 18.73 9.32 -2.03
CA ARG A 145 17.33 9.67 -1.77
C ARG A 145 16.65 8.62 -0.91
N GLN A 146 15.69 9.06 -0.12
CA GLN A 146 14.81 8.21 0.68
C GLN A 146 13.37 8.69 0.56
N LEU A 147 12.45 7.76 0.30
CA LEU A 147 11.01 7.99 0.36
C LEU A 147 10.48 7.29 1.60
N THR A 148 9.96 8.06 2.56
CA THR A 148 9.38 7.54 3.82
C THR A 148 7.90 7.82 3.84
N VAL A 149 7.10 6.82 4.16
CA VAL A 149 5.67 6.94 4.44
C VAL A 149 5.47 6.72 5.93
N LEU A 150 4.72 7.64 6.56
CA LEU A 150 4.31 7.56 7.96
C LEU A 150 2.83 7.22 8.00
N THR A 151 2.42 6.44 9.01
CA THR A 151 1.04 5.98 9.22
C THR A 151 0.61 6.19 10.66
#